data_AF-A0A6N7MBM1-F1
#
_entry.id   AF-A0A6N7MBM1-F1
#
_cell.length_a   1.000
_cell.length_b   1.000
_cell.length_c   1.000
_cell.angle_alpha   90.00
_cell.angle_beta   90.00
_cell.angle_gamma   90.00
#
_symmetry.space_group_name_H-M   'P 1'
#
loop_
_entity.id
_entity.type
_entity.pdbx_description
1 polymer ?
#
loop_
_entity_poly.entity_id
_entity_poly.type
_entity_poly.pdbx_seq_one_letter_code
_entity_poly.pdbx_strand_id
1 'polypeptide(L)' 'MLSQFLSYAGIVEMMGQGIPKVDEWLQENGNPPLDIKADEHEVIVTMYKKIRCHKY' A
#
# COMPACT_ATOMS: atom_id res chain seq x y z
N MET A 1 -18.04 -8.47 10.14
CA MET A 1 -16.56 -8.62 10.15
C MET A 1 -15.93 -7.21 10.21
N LEU A 2 -14.75 -7.03 10.82
CA LEU A 2 -14.14 -5.69 11.05
C LEU A 2 -13.99 -4.86 9.75
N SER A 3 -13.58 -5.49 8.66
CA SER A 3 -13.44 -4.84 7.34
C SER A 3 -14.73 -4.21 6.81
N GLN A 4 -15.87 -4.87 7.01
CA GLN A 4 -17.19 -4.37 6.59
C GLN A 4 -17.60 -3.14 7.41
N PHE A 5 -17.32 -3.15 8.71
CA PHE A 5 -17.58 -1.99 9.58
C PHE A 5 -16.74 -0.78 9.16
N LEU A 6 -15.44 -0.97 8.94
CA LEU A 6 -14.54 0.10 8.51
C LEU A 6 -14.92 0.66 7.13
N SER A 7 -15.40 -0.19 6.22
CA SER A 7 -15.87 0.23 4.90
C SER A 7 -17.19 1.02 4.99
N TYR A 8 -18.14 0.57 5.82
CA TYR A 8 -19.39 1.30 6.07
C TYR A 8 -19.14 2.67 6.72
N ALA A 9 -18.17 2.76 7.61
CA ALA A 9 -17.75 4.02 8.23
C ALA A 9 -16.97 4.96 7.28
N GLY A 10 -16.72 4.54 6.03
CA GLY A 10 -15.98 5.34 5.05
C GLY A 10 -14.48 5.48 5.33
N ILE A 11 -13.93 4.64 6.22
CA ILE A 11 -12.52 4.70 6.64
C ILE A 11 -11.62 3.95 5.64
N VAL A 12 -12.09 2.79 5.17
CA VAL A 12 -11.38 1.98 4.17
C VAL A 12 -12.26 1.76 2.95
N GLU A 13 -11.62 1.60 1.81
CA GLU A 13 -12.32 1.23 0.58
C GLU A 13 -12.85 -0.21 0.64
N MET A 14 -13.66 -0.59 -0.35
CA MET A 14 -14.09 -1.97 -0.50
C MET A 14 -12.88 -2.91 -0.64
N MET A 15 -13.02 -4.13 -0.13
CA MET A 15 -11.98 -5.15 -0.21
C MET A 15 -11.47 -5.33 -1.65
N GLY A 16 -10.15 -5.39 -1.79
CA GLY A 16 -9.47 -5.60 -3.07
C GLY A 16 -9.09 -4.33 -3.85
N GLN A 17 -9.53 -3.14 -3.44
CA GLN A 17 -9.19 -1.89 -4.15
C GLN A 17 -7.99 -1.12 -3.59
N GLY A 18 -7.68 -1.29 -2.29
CA GLY A 18 -6.65 -0.50 -1.63
C GLY A 18 -5.23 -0.74 -2.16
N ILE A 19 -4.78 -2.00 -2.23
CA ILE A 19 -3.42 -2.35 -2.70
C ILE A 19 -3.18 -1.87 -4.15
N PRO A 20 -4.07 -2.16 -5.13
CA PRO A 20 -3.88 -1.68 -6.50
C PRO A 20 -3.72 -0.16 -6.62
N LYS A 21 -4.49 0.64 -5.87
CA LYS A 21 -4.38 2.10 -5.89
C LYS A 21 -3.08 2.62 -5.30
N VAL A 22 -2.56 1.95 -4.26
CA VAL A 22 -1.27 2.30 -3.69
C VAL A 22 -0.14 1.99 -4.68
N ASP A 23 -0.21 0.85 -5.37
CA ASP A 23 0.78 0.49 -6.40
C ASP A 23 0.75 1.47 -7.59
N GLU A 24 -0.44 1.85 -8.06
CA GLU A 24 -0.61 2.87 -9.10
C GLU A 24 0.03 4.20 -8.68
N TRP A 25 -0.29 4.69 -7.47
CA TRP A 25 0.28 5.91 -6.93
C TRP A 25 1.80 5.83 -6.77
N LEU A 26 2.35 4.70 -6.33
CA LEU A 26 3.80 4.49 -6.23
C LEU A 26 4.45 4.57 -7.61
N GLN A 27 3.87 3.93 -8.62
CA GLN A 27 4.36 3.93 -9.99
C GLN A 27 4.34 5.34 -10.60
N GLU A 28 3.26 6.11 -10.40
CA GLU A 28 3.16 7.52 -10.83
C GLU A 28 4.26 8.39 -10.22
N ASN A 29 4.69 8.07 -9.00
CA ASN A 29 5.78 8.75 -8.29
C ASN A 29 7.17 8.16 -8.61
N GLY A 30 7.26 7.21 -9.55
CA GLY A 30 8.51 6.57 -9.96
C GLY A 30 9.09 5.60 -8.92
N ASN A 31 8.29 5.19 -7.94
CA ASN A 31 8.62 4.21 -6.92
C ASN A 31 8.26 2.78 -7.39
N PRO A 32 8.93 1.74 -6.88
CA PRO A 32 8.51 0.37 -7.13
C PRO A 32 7.18 0.07 -6.39
N PRO A 33 6.42 -0.96 -6.84
CA PRO A 33 5.21 -1.41 -6.16
C PRO A 33 5.50 -1.96 -4.76
N LEU A 34 4.45 -2.18 -3.98
CA LEU A 34 4.54 -2.80 -2.66
C LEU A 34 5.15 -4.22 -2.75
N ASP A 35 6.12 -4.51 -1.89
CA ASP A 35 6.63 -5.88 -1.68
C ASP A 35 5.86 -6.50 -0.52
N ILE A 36 5.01 -7.49 -0.83
CA ILE A 36 4.16 -8.18 0.14
C ILE A 36 4.66 -9.62 0.28
N LYS A 37 5.20 -9.95 1.46
CA LYS A 37 5.64 -11.29 1.81
C LYS A 37 4.76 -11.85 2.91
N ALA A 38 4.16 -13.00 2.66
CA ALA A 38 3.39 -13.74 3.65
C ALA A 38 4.22 -14.92 4.12
N ASP A 39 4.40 -15.04 5.42
CA ASP A 39 4.92 -16.20 6.13
C ASP A 39 3.79 -16.85 6.93
N GLU A 40 4.04 -17.98 7.59
CA GLU A 40 3.02 -18.76 8.32
C GLU A 40 2.27 -17.95 9.40
N HIS A 41 2.93 -16.96 10.00
CA HIS A 41 2.40 -16.20 11.13
C HIS A 41 2.34 -14.68 10.89
N GLU A 42 2.91 -14.20 9.79
CA GLU A 42 3.04 -12.76 9.55
C GLU A 42 2.90 -12.40 8.07
N VAL A 43 2.46 -11.17 7.83
CA VAL A 43 2.47 -10.55 6.51
C VAL A 43 3.28 -9.27 6.62
N ILE A 44 4.40 -9.21 5.90
CA ILE A 44 5.30 -8.06 5.83
C ILE A 44 4.97 -7.29 4.55
N VAL A 45 4.62 -6.01 4.71
CA VAL A 45 4.39 -5.10 3.59
C VAL A 45 5.48 -4.03 3.60
N THR A 46 6.29 -3.98 2.54
CA THR A 46 7.38 -3.01 2.40
C THR A 46 7.04 -1.99 1.31
N MET A 47 7.14 -0.70 1.65
CA MET A 47 6.93 0.42 0.72
C MET A 47 8.24 1.19 0.54
N TYR A 48 8.65 1.40 -0.70
CA TYR A 48 9.87 2.14 -1.03
C TYR A 48 9.52 3.52 -1.59
N LYS A 49 10.28 4.55 -1.20
CA LYS A 49 10.16 5.90 -1.76
C LYS A 49 11.53 6.40 -2.21
N LYS A 50 11.67 6.73 -3.49
CA LYS A 50 12.85 7.40 -4.04
C LYS A 50 12.87 8.84 -3.56
N ILE A 51 13.93 9.22 -2.87
CA ILE A 51 14.17 10.60 -2.44
C ILE A 51 15.25 11.18 -3.34
N ARG A 52 14.95 12.29 -4.05
CA ARG A 52 15.97 13.02 -4.79
C ARG A 52 16.82 13.81 -3.79
N CYS A 53 18.05 13.36 -3.56
CA CYS A 53 19.02 14.16 -2.82
C CYS A 53 19.57 15.25 -3.76
N HIS A 54 19.25 16.51 -3.49
CA HIS A 54 19.95 17.62 -4.13
C HIS A 54 21.37 17.67 -3.56
N LYS A 55 22.37 17.40 -4.39
CA LYS A 55 23.77 17.71 -4.07
C LYS A 55 23.90 19.23 -4.16
N TYR A 56 24.17 19.86 -3.01
CA TYR A 56 24.61 21.25 -2.92
C TYR A 56 26.02 21.40 -3.49
#